data_AF-A0AAP2CJU1-F1
#
_entry.id   AF-A0AAP2CJU1-F1
#
_cell.length_a   1.000
_cell.length_b   1.000
_cell.length_c   1.000
_cell.angle_alpha   90.00
_cell.angle_beta   90.00
_cell.angle_gamma   90.00
#
_symmetry.space_group_name_H-M   'P 1'
#
loop_
_entity.id
_entity.type
_entity.pdbx_description
1 polymer ?
#
loop_
_entity_poly.entity_id
_entity_poly.type
_entity_poly.pdbx_seq_one_letter_code
_entity_poly.pdbx_strand_id
1 'polypeptide(L)'
;MASINKNQHMPNGKMGNLVYYSIHGKLYARKYVVPDMSNLTRSQLDRREKFRQANAFTLPIKAVLDYGFVNFRNGKRSPWNEAMSRVCKNAFPTNSSILSPSNTIVSDGTLTGMDNGRLSWKDDYSVLLEWDNNTGSGSARAGDKVSLLLYHTDSYTPFFLLEGNPRSMCRQELVVANAAKFKGALHAYAFFTRQNPANKHYQVARSEYLGVV
;
A
#
# COMPACT_ATOMS: atom_id res chain seq x y z
N MET A 1 -3.57 30.78 17.61
CA MET A 1 -4.15 31.82 16.74
C MET A 1 -3.77 31.50 15.30
N ALA A 2 -4.68 31.66 14.33
CA ALA A 2 -4.30 31.60 12.91
C ALA A 2 -3.32 32.73 12.62
N SER A 3 -2.27 32.43 11.86
CA SER A 3 -1.23 33.37 11.49
C SER A 3 -1.18 33.42 9.96
N ILE A 4 -1.12 34.64 9.42
CA ILE A 4 -0.81 34.86 8.00
C ILE A 4 0.71 34.78 7.89
N ASN A 5 1.21 33.73 7.27
CA ASN A 5 2.65 33.59 7.04
C ASN A 5 3.05 34.62 5.96
N LYS A 6 3.92 35.58 6.28
CA LYS A 6 4.23 36.72 5.39
C LYS A 6 4.80 36.31 4.02
N ASN A 7 5.23 35.06 3.85
CA ASN A 7 5.75 34.51 2.59
C ASN A 7 4.76 33.65 1.79
N GLN A 8 3.51 33.48 2.26
CA GLN A 8 2.43 32.82 1.51
C GLN A 8 1.10 33.51 1.85
N HIS A 9 0.42 34.09 0.84
CA HIS A 9 -0.90 34.76 0.96
C HIS A 9 -2.05 33.84 1.45
N MET A 10 -1.77 32.65 1.98
CA MET A 10 -2.76 31.65 2.36
C MET A 10 -2.87 31.51 3.89
N PRO A 11 -4.09 31.54 4.46
CA PRO A 11 -4.32 31.31 5.89
C PRO A 11 -3.83 29.93 6.35
N ASN A 12 -3.18 29.86 7.51
CA ASN A 12 -2.77 28.61 8.16
C ASN A 12 -3.15 28.63 9.65
N GLY A 13 -3.75 27.52 10.12
CA GLY A 13 -4.13 27.32 11.50
C GLY A 13 -5.64 27.46 11.78
N LYS A 14 -5.99 27.46 13.06
CA LYS A 14 -7.38 27.51 13.54
C LYS A 14 -7.90 28.95 13.59
N MET A 15 -9.02 29.22 12.92
CA MET A 15 -9.75 30.48 12.95
C MET A 15 -11.22 30.18 13.24
N GLY A 16 -11.67 30.53 14.45
CA GLY A 16 -12.99 30.14 14.95
C GLY A 16 -13.17 28.62 15.00
N ASN A 17 -14.23 28.13 14.35
CA ASN A 17 -14.57 26.73 14.19
C ASN A 17 -14.00 26.11 12.89
N LEU A 18 -13.11 26.81 12.18
CA LEU A 18 -12.43 26.31 10.98
C LEU A 18 -10.93 26.15 11.22
N VAL A 19 -10.34 25.17 10.56
CA VAL A 19 -8.88 24.98 10.48
C VAL A 19 -8.48 25.04 9.02
N TYR A 20 -7.61 26.00 8.70
CA TYR A 20 -7.04 26.22 7.37
C TYR A 20 -5.66 25.59 7.28
N TYR A 21 -5.36 24.97 6.15
CA TYR A 21 -4.05 24.41 5.85
C TYR A 21 -3.84 24.33 4.34
N SER A 22 -2.58 24.38 3.91
CA SER A 22 -2.21 24.28 2.49
C SER A 22 -1.60 22.91 2.21
N ILE A 23 -2.04 22.26 1.13
CA ILE A 23 -1.41 21.05 0.59
C ILE A 23 -1.11 21.31 -0.88
N HIS A 24 0.16 21.15 -1.26
CA HIS A 24 0.63 21.36 -2.64
C HIS A 24 0.17 22.71 -3.22
N GLY A 25 0.23 23.78 -2.43
CA GLY A 25 -0.17 25.14 -2.85
C GLY A 25 -1.68 25.37 -2.96
N LYS A 26 -2.53 24.39 -2.62
CA LYS A 26 -3.98 24.55 -2.56
C LYS A 26 -4.45 24.71 -1.11
N LEU A 27 -5.27 25.74 -0.87
CA LEU A 27 -5.88 26.00 0.43
C LEU A 27 -7.03 25.04 0.69
N TYR A 28 -7.03 24.44 1.88
CA TYR A 28 -8.11 23.61 2.39
C TYR A 28 -8.60 24.17 3.72
N ALA A 29 -9.89 24.00 3.99
CA ALA A 29 -10.50 24.31 5.28
C ALA A 29 -11.30 23.10 5.77
N ARG A 30 -11.32 22.88 7.08
CA ARG A 30 -12.20 21.90 7.72
C ARG A 30 -12.83 22.45 8.98
N LYS A 31 -14.05 22.00 9.30
CA LYS A 31 -14.68 22.28 10.58
C LYS A 31 -13.91 21.61 11.71
N TYR A 32 -13.58 22.37 12.74
CA TYR A 32 -13.04 21.88 13.99
C TYR A 32 -14.20 21.45 14.89
N VAL A 33 -14.16 20.22 15.36
CA VAL A 33 -15.10 19.66 16.31
C VAL A 33 -14.27 19.06 17.44
N VAL A 34 -14.64 19.35 18.69
CA VAL A 34 -14.06 18.67 19.85
C VAL A 34 -14.76 17.31 19.95
N PRO A 35 -14.06 16.18 19.79
CA PRO A 35 -14.68 14.88 19.91
C PRO A 35 -15.11 14.63 21.36
N ASP A 36 -16.34 14.18 21.55
CA ASP A 36 -16.80 13.66 22.85
C ASP A 36 -16.34 12.21 22.99
N MET A 37 -15.52 11.96 24.01
CA MET A 37 -14.88 10.68 24.28
C MET A 37 -15.43 10.00 25.55
N SER A 38 -16.46 10.58 26.17
CA SER A 38 -16.97 10.16 27.48
C SER A 38 -17.70 8.81 27.44
N ASN A 39 -18.41 8.51 26.35
CA ASN A 39 -19.20 7.27 26.21
C ASN A 39 -19.10 6.69 24.78
N LEU A 40 -18.04 5.94 24.50
CA LEU A 40 -17.87 5.28 23.20
C LEU A 40 -18.76 4.04 23.07
N THR A 41 -19.52 3.96 21.98
CA THR A 41 -20.32 2.78 21.66
C THR A 41 -19.42 1.60 21.26
N ARG A 42 -19.93 0.36 21.39
CA ARG A 42 -19.21 -0.85 20.94
C ARG A 42 -18.78 -0.77 19.47
N SER A 43 -19.59 -0.18 18.61
CA SER A 43 -19.26 0.01 17.18
C SER A 43 -18.18 1.06 16.96
N GLN A 44 -18.09 2.09 17.81
CA GLN A 44 -16.98 3.05 17.77
C GLN A 44 -15.66 2.40 18.23
N LEU A 45 -15.70 1.58 19.29
CA LEU A 45 -14.53 0.82 19.75
C LEU A 45 -14.03 -0.15 18.67
N ASP A 46 -14.93 -0.90 18.03
CA ASP A 46 -14.59 -1.81 16.93
C ASP A 46 -13.92 -1.07 15.75
N ARG A 47 -14.47 0.07 15.34
CA ARG A 47 -13.86 0.89 14.27
C ARG A 47 -12.46 1.39 14.64
N ARG A 48 -12.25 1.79 15.89
CA ARG A 48 -10.93 2.23 16.36
C ARG A 48 -9.93 1.09 16.36
N GLU A 49 -10.36 -0.10 16.77
CA GLU A 49 -9.50 -1.28 16.79
C GLU A 49 -9.12 -1.73 15.38
N LYS A 50 -10.09 -1.79 14.46
CA LYS A 50 -9.83 -2.05 13.04
C LYS A 50 -8.87 -1.03 12.43
N PHE A 51 -9.07 0.25 12.72
CA PHE A 51 -8.17 1.30 12.25
C PHE A 51 -6.76 1.15 12.84
N ARG A 52 -6.64 0.81 14.13
CA ARG A 52 -5.34 0.56 14.79
C ARG A 52 -4.58 -0.58 14.11
N GLN A 53 -5.25 -1.71 13.85
CA GLN A 53 -4.65 -2.84 13.15
C GLN A 53 -4.27 -2.49 11.71
N ALA A 54 -5.14 -1.82 10.96
CA ALA A 54 -4.83 -1.37 9.61
C ALA A 54 -3.63 -0.41 9.60
N ASN A 55 -3.52 0.48 10.59
CA ASN A 55 -2.38 1.38 10.73
C ASN A 55 -1.08 0.63 11.03
N ALA A 56 -1.12 -0.32 11.98
CA ALA A 56 0.04 -1.15 12.31
C ALA A 56 0.50 -1.99 11.10
N PHE A 57 -0.45 -2.53 10.33
CA PHE A 57 -0.16 -3.28 9.11
C PHE A 57 0.44 -2.41 7.99
N THR A 58 -0.07 -1.20 7.78
CA THR A 58 0.29 -0.37 6.61
C THR A 58 1.51 0.53 6.81
N LEU A 59 1.83 0.94 8.04
CA LEU A 59 2.96 1.83 8.32
C LEU A 59 4.32 1.24 7.89
N PRO A 60 4.68 -0.01 8.23
CA PRO A 60 5.97 -0.60 7.87
C PRO A 60 6.19 -0.74 6.37
N ILE A 61 5.10 -0.94 5.61
CA ILE A 61 5.12 -1.11 4.16
C ILE A 61 4.75 0.18 3.41
N LYS A 62 4.84 1.34 4.06
CA LYS A 62 4.42 2.63 3.49
C LYS A 62 5.07 2.91 2.13
N ALA A 63 6.36 2.58 1.94
CA ALA A 63 7.04 2.76 0.67
C ALA A 63 6.41 1.93 -0.47
N VAL A 64 6.08 0.66 -0.19
CA VAL A 64 5.39 -0.22 -1.13
C VAL A 64 4.01 0.32 -1.47
N LEU A 65 3.25 0.77 -0.46
CA LEU A 65 1.92 1.33 -0.66
C LEU A 65 1.93 2.66 -1.41
N ASP A 66 2.91 3.52 -1.14
CA ASP A 66 3.04 4.79 -1.85
C ASP A 66 3.31 4.58 -3.35
N TYR A 67 4.08 3.54 -3.66
CA TYR A 67 4.37 3.13 -5.02
C TYR A 67 3.19 2.39 -5.68
N GLY A 68 2.60 1.42 -4.98
CA GLY A 68 1.49 0.60 -5.46
C GLY A 68 0.17 1.36 -5.66
N PHE A 69 -0.01 2.50 -5.00
CA PHE A 69 -1.18 3.36 -5.14
C PHE A 69 -0.85 4.71 -5.77
N VAL A 70 0.29 4.83 -6.45
CA VAL A 70 0.76 6.10 -7.04
C VAL A 70 -0.28 6.76 -7.96
N ASN A 71 -1.07 5.96 -8.68
CA ASN A 71 -2.15 6.40 -9.56
C ASN A 71 -3.34 7.07 -8.85
N PHE A 72 -3.47 6.92 -7.53
CA PHE A 72 -4.57 7.49 -6.73
C PHE A 72 -4.22 8.82 -6.07
N ARG A 73 -3.02 9.36 -6.35
CA ARG A 73 -2.63 10.69 -5.87
C ARG A 73 -3.57 11.76 -6.45
N ASN A 74 -4.43 12.31 -5.61
CA ASN A 74 -5.37 13.36 -6.01
C ASN A 74 -5.57 14.39 -4.89
N GLY A 75 -5.01 15.60 -5.09
CA GLY A 75 -5.11 16.70 -4.13
C GLY A 75 -4.59 16.30 -2.74
N LYS A 76 -5.47 16.29 -1.74
CA LYS A 76 -5.15 15.91 -0.36
C LYS A 76 -5.01 14.39 -0.12
N ARG A 77 -5.42 13.55 -1.08
CA ARG A 77 -5.37 12.09 -0.96
C ARG A 77 -4.00 11.59 -1.40
N SER A 78 -3.18 11.17 -0.44
CA SER A 78 -1.92 10.47 -0.73
C SER A 78 -2.19 9.02 -1.14
N PRO A 79 -1.28 8.41 -1.91
CA PRO A 79 -1.28 6.97 -2.18
C PRO A 79 -1.40 6.10 -0.92
N TRP A 80 -0.61 6.37 0.13
CA TRP A 80 -0.76 5.66 1.41
C TRP A 80 -2.16 5.82 2.05
N ASN A 81 -2.79 7.00 1.97
CA ASN A 81 -4.15 7.20 2.50
C ASN A 81 -5.20 6.39 1.70
N GLU A 82 -5.02 6.25 0.39
CA GLU A 82 -5.83 5.35 -0.43
C GLU A 82 -5.64 3.89 0.03
N ALA A 83 -4.39 3.44 0.14
CA ALA A 83 -4.06 2.09 0.57
C ALA A 83 -4.67 1.74 1.93
N MET A 84 -4.47 2.63 2.92
CA MET A 84 -5.08 2.54 4.24
C MET A 84 -6.60 2.42 4.15
N SER A 85 -7.26 3.23 3.32
CA SER A 85 -8.70 3.14 3.12
C SER A 85 -9.13 1.79 2.53
N ARG A 86 -8.34 1.19 1.63
CA ARG A 86 -8.63 -0.14 1.08
C ARG A 86 -8.46 -1.24 2.11
N VAL A 87 -7.42 -1.16 2.95
CA VAL A 87 -7.21 -2.10 4.05
C VAL A 87 -8.37 -2.01 5.05
N CYS A 88 -8.73 -0.81 5.51
CA CYS A 88 -9.88 -0.61 6.40
C CYS A 88 -11.21 -1.15 5.84
N LYS A 89 -11.39 -1.09 4.51
CA LYS A 89 -12.62 -1.52 3.85
C LYS A 89 -12.69 -3.04 3.63
N ASN A 90 -11.57 -3.66 3.26
CA ASN A 90 -11.57 -5.02 2.70
C ASN A 90 -10.91 -6.05 3.62
N ALA A 91 -9.96 -5.64 4.45
CA ALA A 91 -9.09 -6.57 5.16
C ALA A 91 -9.78 -7.34 6.29
N PHE A 92 -10.95 -6.88 6.73
CA PHE A 92 -11.69 -7.47 7.83
C PHE A 92 -12.85 -8.32 7.29
N PRO A 93 -12.82 -9.65 7.45
CA PRO A 93 -13.96 -10.51 7.10
C PRO A 93 -15.25 -10.09 7.80
N THR A 94 -16.39 -10.42 7.21
CA THR A 94 -17.70 -10.21 7.83
C THR A 94 -17.72 -10.84 9.22
N ASN A 95 -18.12 -10.06 10.23
CA ASN A 95 -18.15 -10.46 11.66
C ASN A 95 -16.78 -10.70 12.31
N SER A 96 -15.67 -10.29 11.68
CA SER A 96 -14.35 -10.30 12.30
C SER A 96 -13.83 -8.88 12.52
N SER A 97 -13.09 -8.72 13.60
CA SER A 97 -12.30 -7.51 13.90
C SER A 97 -10.80 -7.75 13.71
N ILE A 98 -10.43 -8.92 13.19
CA ILE A 98 -9.05 -9.32 12.92
C ILE A 98 -8.77 -9.10 11.44
N LEU A 99 -7.66 -8.40 11.16
CA LEU A 99 -7.17 -8.18 9.80
C LEU A 99 -6.75 -9.52 9.17
N SER A 100 -7.27 -9.81 7.98
CA SER A 100 -6.86 -10.95 7.14
C SER A 100 -5.94 -10.46 6.02
N PRO A 101 -4.64 -10.83 6.03
CA PRO A 101 -3.70 -10.41 5.00
C PRO A 101 -4.14 -10.80 3.58
N SER A 102 -4.78 -11.96 3.40
CA SER A 102 -5.29 -12.42 2.10
C SER A 102 -6.37 -11.52 1.49
N ASN A 103 -7.06 -10.71 2.32
CA ASN A 103 -8.08 -9.77 1.87
C ASN A 103 -7.52 -8.35 1.64
N THR A 104 -6.22 -8.16 1.82
CA THR A 104 -5.54 -6.89 1.58
C THR A 104 -4.97 -6.83 0.17
N ILE A 105 -4.77 -5.60 -0.30
CA ILE A 105 -4.04 -5.31 -1.53
C ILE A 105 -2.98 -4.26 -1.23
N VAL A 106 -1.83 -4.36 -1.89
CA VAL A 106 -0.69 -3.45 -1.71
C VAL A 106 -0.47 -2.55 -2.91
N SER A 107 -1.19 -2.83 -4.01
CA SER A 107 -1.29 -1.96 -5.18
C SER A 107 -2.67 -2.08 -5.82
N ASP A 108 -3.06 -1.05 -6.57
CA ASP A 108 -4.29 -1.06 -7.35
C ASP A 108 -4.10 -0.25 -8.64
N GLY A 109 -4.75 -0.69 -9.71
CA GLY A 109 -4.62 -0.06 -11.02
C GLY A 109 -5.05 -0.97 -12.16
N THR A 110 -4.86 -0.49 -13.39
CA THR A 110 -5.43 -1.10 -14.61
C THR A 110 -4.39 -1.81 -15.48
N LEU A 111 -3.11 -1.83 -15.10
CA LEU A 111 -2.11 -2.61 -15.82
C LEU A 111 -2.44 -4.10 -15.66
N THR A 112 -2.30 -4.87 -16.75
CA THR A 112 -2.53 -6.32 -16.72
C THR A 112 -1.67 -6.96 -15.63
N GLY A 113 -2.31 -7.77 -14.79
CA GLY A 113 -1.69 -8.44 -13.65
C GLY A 113 -0.70 -9.53 -14.04
N MET A 114 -0.23 -10.21 -12.99
CA MET A 114 0.56 -11.44 -13.11
C MET A 114 -0.35 -12.60 -13.50
N ASP A 115 0.25 -13.61 -14.13
CA ASP A 115 -0.42 -14.85 -14.52
C ASP A 115 0.33 -16.01 -13.86
N ASN A 116 -0.41 -16.89 -13.18
CA ASN A 116 0.10 -18.04 -12.43
C ASN A 116 1.35 -17.73 -11.58
N GLY A 117 1.29 -16.66 -10.77
CA GLY A 117 2.36 -16.30 -9.84
C GLY A 117 2.58 -17.41 -8.80
N ARG A 118 3.83 -17.81 -8.59
CA ARG A 118 4.21 -18.87 -7.64
C ARG A 118 5.48 -18.52 -6.89
N LEU A 119 5.54 -18.94 -5.63
CA LEU A 119 6.67 -18.68 -4.74
C LEU A 119 7.26 -19.97 -4.20
N SER A 120 8.58 -19.98 -4.05
CA SER A 120 9.30 -21.04 -3.36
C SER A 120 10.55 -20.47 -2.69
N TRP A 121 10.98 -21.11 -1.61
CA TRP A 121 12.35 -20.88 -1.12
C TRP A 121 13.32 -21.49 -2.13
N LYS A 122 14.24 -20.67 -2.63
CA LYS A 122 15.30 -21.14 -3.54
C LYS A 122 16.46 -21.73 -2.76
N ASP A 123 16.79 -21.10 -1.64
CA ASP A 123 17.80 -21.52 -0.67
C ASP A 123 17.39 -21.04 0.74
N ASP A 124 18.30 -21.11 1.70
CA ASP A 124 18.00 -20.75 3.10
C ASP A 124 17.91 -19.25 3.37
N TYR A 125 18.12 -18.39 2.36
CA TYR A 125 18.09 -16.94 2.54
C TYR A 125 17.33 -16.19 1.44
N SER A 126 16.80 -16.87 0.41
CA SER A 126 16.09 -16.22 -0.68
C SER A 126 14.79 -16.93 -1.09
N VAL A 127 13.81 -16.11 -1.44
CA VAL A 127 12.55 -16.54 -2.02
C VAL A 127 12.56 -16.22 -3.51
N LEU A 128 12.20 -17.20 -4.32
CA LEU A 128 12.01 -17.09 -5.76
C LEU A 128 10.52 -16.94 -6.08
N LEU A 129 10.20 -15.85 -6.75
CA LEU A 129 8.93 -15.62 -7.43
C LEU A 129 9.09 -16.00 -8.90
N GLU A 130 8.16 -16.77 -9.43
CA GLU A 130 8.02 -17.05 -10.85
C GLU A 130 6.60 -16.74 -11.33
N TRP A 131 6.45 -16.48 -12.62
CA TRP A 131 5.17 -16.23 -13.26
C TRP A 131 5.20 -16.64 -14.73
N ASP A 132 4.02 -16.82 -15.31
CA ASP A 132 3.89 -17.14 -16.72
C ASP A 132 3.96 -15.88 -17.58
N ASN A 133 4.64 -15.97 -18.72
CA ASN A 133 4.80 -14.83 -19.61
C ASN A 133 3.50 -14.53 -20.36
N ASN A 134 2.74 -13.56 -19.86
CA ASN A 134 1.54 -13.03 -20.51
C ASN A 134 1.79 -11.72 -21.28
N THR A 135 3.02 -11.48 -21.75
CA THR A 135 3.34 -10.31 -22.60
C THR A 135 2.48 -10.31 -23.86
N GLY A 136 1.91 -9.15 -24.21
CA GLY A 136 1.00 -9.00 -25.35
C GLY A 136 -0.47 -9.18 -24.98
N SER A 137 -0.78 -9.67 -23.78
CA SER A 137 -2.16 -9.78 -23.29
C SER A 137 -2.65 -8.47 -22.65
N GLY A 138 -3.69 -7.89 -23.23
CA GLY A 138 -4.28 -6.63 -22.77
C GLY A 138 -3.25 -5.50 -22.78
N SER A 139 -2.95 -4.94 -21.61
CA SER A 139 -1.96 -3.87 -21.46
C SER A 139 -0.55 -4.35 -21.10
N ALA A 140 -0.30 -5.67 -20.99
CA ALA A 140 0.98 -6.26 -20.57
C ALA A 140 2.10 -6.03 -21.60
N ARG A 141 3.29 -5.65 -21.14
CA ARG A 141 4.50 -5.52 -21.97
C ARG A 141 5.68 -6.21 -21.30
N ALA A 142 6.63 -6.66 -22.13
CA ALA A 142 7.85 -7.34 -21.70
C ALA A 142 8.64 -6.55 -20.65
N GLY A 143 8.71 -5.22 -20.81
CA GLY A 143 9.47 -4.34 -19.93
C GLY A 143 8.77 -3.95 -18.63
N ASP A 144 7.57 -4.45 -18.35
CA ASP A 144 6.89 -4.17 -17.07
C ASP A 144 7.74 -4.71 -15.92
N LYS A 145 7.90 -3.92 -14.87
CA LYS A 145 8.78 -4.25 -13.77
C LYS A 145 7.99 -4.84 -12.62
N VAL A 146 8.42 -6.01 -12.13
CA VAL A 146 7.78 -6.65 -10.98
C VAL A 146 8.18 -5.95 -9.67
N SER A 147 7.23 -5.80 -8.77
CA SER A 147 7.45 -5.45 -7.38
C SER A 147 6.96 -6.60 -6.51
N LEU A 148 7.73 -6.96 -5.49
CA LEU A 148 7.46 -8.08 -4.58
C LEU A 148 7.57 -7.58 -3.14
N LEU A 149 6.57 -7.92 -2.33
CA LEU A 149 6.57 -7.76 -0.88
C LEU A 149 6.40 -9.14 -0.23
N LEU A 150 7.31 -9.48 0.66
CA LEU A 150 7.18 -10.57 1.63
C LEU A 150 7.01 -9.93 3.00
N TYR A 151 5.97 -10.30 3.73
CA TYR A 151 5.58 -9.59 4.93
C TYR A 151 5.25 -10.54 6.07
N HIS A 152 6.04 -10.47 7.14
CA HIS A 152 5.69 -11.11 8.40
C HIS A 152 4.75 -10.20 9.18
N THR A 153 3.46 -10.55 9.20
CA THR A 153 2.38 -9.69 9.67
C THR A 153 2.27 -9.63 11.19
N ASP A 154 2.77 -10.64 11.91
CA ASP A 154 2.76 -10.66 13.38
C ASP A 154 3.82 -9.72 13.98
N SER A 155 5.03 -9.71 13.40
CA SER A 155 6.11 -8.81 13.84
C SER A 155 6.20 -7.53 13.03
N TYR A 156 5.33 -7.35 12.04
CA TYR A 156 5.33 -6.21 11.13
C TYR A 156 6.68 -5.99 10.42
N THR A 157 7.33 -7.08 9.99
CA THR A 157 8.64 -7.05 9.32
C THR A 157 8.51 -7.27 7.82
N PRO A 158 8.76 -6.24 6.98
CA PRO A 158 8.68 -6.38 5.53
C PRO A 158 10.05 -6.63 4.88
N PHE A 159 10.04 -7.41 3.81
CA PHE A 159 11.12 -7.54 2.83
C PHE A 159 10.53 -7.23 1.47
N PHE A 160 11.09 -6.28 0.74
CA PHE A 160 10.50 -5.90 -0.53
C PHE A 160 11.53 -5.41 -1.54
N LEU A 161 11.14 -5.52 -2.80
CA LEU A 161 11.82 -4.92 -3.94
C LEU A 161 10.78 -4.20 -4.78
N LEU A 162 11.10 -2.99 -5.20
CA LEU A 162 10.32 -2.23 -6.18
C LEU A 162 11.08 -2.20 -7.50
N GLU A 163 10.35 -2.33 -8.60
CA GLU A 163 10.91 -2.25 -9.96
C GLU A 163 12.04 -3.26 -10.26
N GLY A 164 11.86 -4.52 -9.90
CA GLY A 164 12.84 -5.60 -10.12
C GLY A 164 12.99 -6.03 -11.59
N ASN A 165 12.96 -7.32 -11.82
CA ASN A 165 13.13 -7.91 -13.14
C ASN A 165 11.97 -7.53 -14.08
N PRO A 166 12.23 -7.43 -15.39
CA PRO A 166 11.18 -7.23 -16.38
C PRO A 166 10.26 -8.46 -16.44
N ARG A 167 9.00 -8.27 -16.82
CA ARG A 167 7.97 -9.31 -16.98
C ARG A 167 8.47 -10.44 -17.89
N SER A 168 9.21 -10.13 -18.94
CA SER A 168 9.77 -11.13 -19.85
C SER A 168 10.80 -12.06 -19.20
N MET A 169 11.35 -11.71 -18.02
CA MET A 169 12.28 -12.55 -17.28
C MET A 169 11.60 -13.76 -16.61
N CYS A 170 10.28 -13.69 -16.39
CA CYS A 170 9.46 -14.76 -15.79
C CYS A 170 9.85 -15.17 -14.36
N ARG A 171 10.80 -14.46 -13.72
CA ARG A 171 11.27 -14.73 -12.36
C ARG A 171 11.86 -13.52 -11.66
N GLN A 172 11.76 -13.50 -10.33
CA GLN A 172 12.38 -12.53 -9.43
C GLN A 172 12.82 -13.20 -8.14
N GLU A 173 14.02 -12.90 -7.68
CA GLU A 173 14.53 -13.39 -6.40
C GLU A 173 14.58 -12.26 -5.37
N LEU A 174 14.24 -12.55 -4.13
CA LEU A 174 14.30 -11.60 -3.03
C LEU A 174 14.99 -12.25 -1.82
N VAL A 175 16.08 -11.62 -1.37
CA VAL A 175 16.82 -12.04 -0.17
C VAL A 175 16.04 -11.63 1.07
N VAL A 176 15.90 -12.56 2.01
CA VAL A 176 15.26 -12.39 3.31
C VAL A 176 16.33 -12.44 4.39
N ALA A 177 16.62 -11.30 5.01
CA ALA A 177 17.55 -11.26 6.12
C ALA A 177 16.97 -12.03 7.33
N ASN A 178 17.80 -12.86 7.97
CA ASN A 178 17.37 -13.77 9.04
C ASN A 178 16.23 -14.73 8.62
N ALA A 179 16.25 -15.20 7.38
CA ALA A 179 15.22 -16.07 6.77
C ALA A 179 14.75 -17.23 7.65
N ALA A 180 15.64 -17.88 8.41
CA ALA A 180 15.28 -18.96 9.32
C ALA A 180 14.17 -18.59 10.33
N LYS A 181 14.03 -17.30 10.69
CA LYS A 181 12.97 -16.80 11.58
C LYS A 181 11.61 -16.62 10.90
N PHE A 182 11.59 -16.54 9.58
CA PHE A 182 10.42 -16.13 8.80
C PHE A 182 9.91 -17.21 7.84
N LYS A 183 10.65 -18.32 7.70
CA LYS A 183 10.31 -19.44 6.83
C LYS A 183 8.92 -20.00 7.17
N GLY A 184 8.02 -20.05 6.19
CA GLY A 184 6.63 -20.51 6.37
C GLY A 184 5.69 -19.49 7.01
N ALA A 185 6.10 -18.23 7.16
CA ALA A 185 5.32 -17.20 7.84
C ALA A 185 5.26 -15.86 7.06
N LEU A 186 5.82 -15.80 5.85
CA LEU A 186 5.81 -14.58 5.05
C LEU A 186 4.60 -14.53 4.12
N HIS A 187 3.71 -13.58 4.37
CA HIS A 187 2.64 -13.25 3.42
C HIS A 187 3.21 -12.53 2.21
N ALA A 188 2.86 -13.00 1.02
CA ALA A 188 3.46 -12.49 -0.21
C ALA A 188 2.46 -11.77 -1.12
N TYR A 189 2.92 -10.64 -1.66
CA TYR A 189 2.19 -9.84 -2.63
C TYR A 189 3.09 -9.47 -3.79
N ALA A 190 2.60 -9.59 -5.01
CA ALA A 190 3.32 -9.18 -6.20
C ALA A 190 2.45 -8.32 -7.11
N PHE A 191 3.09 -7.39 -7.82
CA PHE A 191 2.42 -6.58 -8.85
C PHE A 191 3.40 -6.06 -9.88
N PHE A 192 2.89 -5.79 -11.09
CA PHE A 192 3.66 -5.13 -12.13
C PHE A 192 3.49 -3.62 -12.10
N THR A 193 4.53 -2.92 -12.53
CA THR A 193 4.51 -1.48 -12.77
C THR A 193 5.18 -1.14 -14.09
N ARG A 194 4.79 0.00 -14.67
CA ARG A 194 5.41 0.55 -15.87
C ARG A 194 5.52 2.05 -15.73
N GLN A 195 6.74 2.57 -15.84
CA GLN A 195 6.92 4.02 -16.02
C GLN A 195 6.73 4.39 -17.49
N ASN A 196 5.90 5.40 -17.75
CA ASN A 196 5.84 6.02 -19.06
C ASN A 196 7.07 6.92 -19.23
N PRO A 197 7.92 6.69 -20.25
CA PRO A 197 9.17 7.45 -20.42
C PRO A 197 8.93 8.94 -20.68
N ALA A 198 7.81 9.31 -21.32
CA ALA A 198 7.53 10.67 -21.77
C ALA A 198 7.12 11.61 -20.63
N ASN A 199 6.27 11.14 -19.72
CA ASN A 199 5.70 11.97 -18.66
C ASN A 199 6.01 11.47 -17.24
N LYS A 200 6.82 10.40 -17.13
CA LYS A 200 7.23 9.75 -15.88
C LYS A 200 6.07 9.24 -15.01
N HIS A 201 4.84 9.21 -15.54
CA HIS A 201 3.71 8.62 -14.85
C HIS A 201 3.83 7.11 -14.82
N TYR A 202 3.52 6.53 -13.67
CA TYR A 202 3.46 5.10 -13.50
C TYR A 202 2.07 4.56 -13.85
N GLN A 203 2.05 3.40 -14.50
CA GLN A 203 0.91 2.49 -14.53
C GLN A 203 1.20 1.35 -13.57
N VAL A 204 0.20 0.95 -12.81
CA VAL A 204 0.32 -0.07 -11.78
C VAL A 204 -0.73 -1.14 -12.00
N ALA A 205 -0.36 -2.40 -11.78
CA ALA A 205 -1.29 -3.52 -11.75
C ALA A 205 -1.82 -3.68 -10.33
N ARG A 206 -3.06 -4.16 -10.21
CA ARG A 206 -3.59 -4.63 -8.93
C ARG A 206 -2.71 -5.77 -8.39
N SER A 207 -2.38 -5.71 -7.11
CA SER A 207 -1.55 -6.75 -6.47
C SER A 207 -2.27 -8.07 -6.38
N GLU A 208 -1.54 -9.14 -6.63
CA GLU A 208 -1.94 -10.51 -6.36
C GLU A 208 -1.38 -10.95 -5.00
N TYR A 209 -2.20 -11.62 -4.20
CA TYR A 209 -1.77 -12.27 -2.97
C TYR A 209 -1.41 -13.71 -3.29
N LEU A 210 -0.14 -14.06 -3.09
CA LEU A 210 0.45 -15.34 -3.53
C LEU A 210 0.49 -16.40 -2.41
N GLY A 211 -0.12 -16.11 -1.27
CA GLY A 211 -0.12 -17.01 -0.11
C GLY A 211 1.00 -16.72 0.88
N VAL A 212 1.33 -17.74 1.66
CA VAL A 212 2.39 -17.72 2.68
C VAL A 212 3.55 -18.59 2.19
N VAL A 213 4.78 -18.10 2.35
CA VAL A 213 6.03 -18.80 2.00
C VAL A 213 6.98 -18.89 3.18
#